data_AF-A0A3N2CUT4-F1
#
_entry.id   AF-A0A3N2CUT4-F1
#
_cell.length_a   1.000
_cell.length_b   1.000
_cell.length_c   1.000
_cell.angle_alpha   90.00
_cell.angle_beta   90.00
_cell.angle_gamma   90.00
#
_symmetry.space_group_name_H-M   'P 1'
#
loop_
_entity.id
_entity.type
_entity.pdbx_description
1 polymer ?
#
loop_
_entity_poly.entity_id
_entity_poly.type
_entity_poly.pdbx_seq_one_letter_code
_entity_poly.pdbx_strand_id
1 'polypeptide(L)'
;MSSRETSRQELERLRALVADSREQVEQLRTRAAAEREQLAQLRDQVRRENKEAEEEAARADRDGENGKARAELRRRLDARQTDWHRVMTGQDTHWSAVQVRAEIVKDVDRGVATARAQDPVFAQEMDDRLARRQR
;
A
#
# COMPACT_ATOMS: atom_id res chain seq x y z
N MET A 1 -18.67 54.40 -42.88
CA MET A 1 -18.71 52.92 -42.87
C MET A 1 -20.11 52.48 -42.54
N SER A 2 -20.69 51.59 -43.34
CA SER A 2 -22.11 51.21 -43.23
C SER A 2 -22.32 50.22 -42.08
N SER A 3 -23.44 50.30 -41.36
CA SER A 3 -23.80 49.34 -40.29
C SER A 3 -23.75 47.87 -40.72
N ARG A 4 -23.82 47.59 -42.03
CA ARG A 4 -23.67 46.23 -42.58
C ARG A 4 -22.21 45.75 -42.62
N GLU A 5 -21.24 46.64 -42.76
CA GLU A 5 -19.81 46.30 -42.77
C GLU A 5 -19.32 45.96 -41.35
N THR A 6 -19.78 46.69 -40.34
CA THR A 6 -19.50 46.39 -38.93
C THR A 6 -20.09 45.05 -38.51
N SER A 7 -21.36 44.77 -38.82
CA SER A 7 -21.97 43.47 -38.51
C SER A 7 -21.28 42.30 -39.22
N ARG A 8 -20.76 42.52 -40.44
CA ARG A 8 -20.00 41.50 -41.19
C ARG A 8 -18.64 41.22 -40.54
N GLN A 9 -17.92 42.26 -40.11
CA GLN A 9 -16.66 42.10 -39.37
C GLN A 9 -16.87 41.42 -38.02
N GLU A 10 -17.95 41.73 -37.30
CA GLU A 10 -18.28 41.06 -36.03
C GLU A 10 -18.58 39.57 -36.25
N LEU A 11 -19.31 39.22 -37.29
CA LEU A 11 -19.56 37.82 -37.66
C LEU A 11 -18.28 37.06 -38.02
N GLU A 12 -17.35 37.69 -38.74
CA GLU A 12 -16.05 37.09 -39.05
C GLU A 12 -15.20 36.87 -37.79
N ARG A 13 -15.18 37.84 -36.87
CA ARG A 13 -14.52 37.70 -35.57
C ARG A 13 -15.11 36.59 -34.72
N LEU A 14 -16.45 36.49 -34.64
CA LEU A 14 -17.12 35.41 -33.92
C LEU A 14 -16.83 34.04 -34.53
N ARG A 15 -16.80 33.93 -35.86
CA ARG A 15 -16.42 32.68 -36.55
C ARG A 15 -14.98 32.28 -36.24
N ALA A 16 -14.06 33.23 -36.24
CA ALA A 16 -12.67 32.98 -35.88
C ALA A 16 -12.53 32.52 -34.42
N LEU A 17 -13.24 33.17 -33.50
CA LEU A 17 -13.25 32.78 -32.08
C LEU A 17 -13.81 31.36 -31.87
N VAL A 18 -14.89 31.01 -32.58
CA VAL A 18 -15.47 29.66 -32.52
C VAL A 18 -14.52 28.61 -33.11
N ALA A 19 -13.80 28.94 -34.18
CA ALA A 19 -12.80 28.04 -34.76
C ALA A 19 -11.63 27.79 -33.78
N ASP A 20 -11.09 28.86 -33.19
CA ASP A 20 -10.00 28.78 -32.20
C ASP A 20 -10.44 28.00 -30.95
N SER A 21 -11.64 28.27 -30.43
CA SER A 21 -12.20 27.52 -29.30
C SER A 21 -12.36 26.03 -29.61
N ARG A 22 -12.79 25.68 -30.82
CA ARG A 22 -12.89 24.26 -31.25
C ARG A 22 -11.51 23.60 -31.30
N GLU A 23 -10.51 24.30 -31.82
CA GLU A 23 -9.14 23.79 -31.87
C GLU A 23 -8.57 23.56 -30.46
N GLN A 24 -8.77 24.51 -29.55
CA GLN A 24 -8.36 24.38 -28.16
C GLN A 24 -9.04 23.20 -27.46
N VAL A 25 -10.33 22.98 -27.70
CA VAL A 25 -11.06 21.82 -27.16
C VAL A 25 -10.49 20.50 -27.67
N GLU A 26 -10.18 20.41 -28.97
CA GLU A 26 -9.57 19.19 -29.53
C GLU A 26 -8.17 18.95 -28.97
N GLN A 27 -7.34 19.99 -28.85
CA GLN A 27 -6.02 19.87 -28.22
C GLN A 27 -6.11 19.39 -26.76
N LEU A 28 -7.07 19.91 -25.98
CA LEU A 28 -7.32 19.48 -24.62
C LEU A 28 -7.79 18.02 -24.55
N ARG A 29 -8.66 17.60 -25.49
CA ARG A 29 -9.10 16.20 -25.58
C ARG A 29 -7.93 15.26 -25.86
N THR A 30 -7.04 15.62 -26.78
CA THR A 30 -5.85 14.82 -27.09
C THR A 30 -4.92 14.73 -25.89
N ARG A 31 -4.67 15.84 -25.18
CA ARG A 31 -3.86 15.83 -23.95
C ARG A 31 -4.47 14.97 -22.85
N ALA A 32 -5.77 15.12 -22.59
CA ALA A 32 -6.47 14.33 -21.59
C ALA A 32 -6.45 12.82 -21.93
N ALA A 33 -6.53 12.45 -23.21
CA ALA A 33 -6.39 11.05 -23.62
C ALA A 33 -4.98 10.51 -23.35
N ALA A 34 -3.93 11.28 -23.65
CA ALA A 34 -2.55 10.90 -23.38
C ALA A 34 -2.26 10.76 -21.88
N GLU A 35 -2.77 11.68 -21.05
CA GLU A 35 -2.60 11.60 -19.60
C GLU A 35 -3.32 10.39 -18.99
N ARG A 36 -4.52 10.05 -19.49
CA ARG A 36 -5.24 8.84 -19.06
C ARG A 36 -4.46 7.56 -19.37
N GLU A 37 -3.83 7.51 -20.54
CA GLU A 37 -3.00 6.38 -20.96
C GLU A 37 -1.77 6.26 -20.06
N GLN A 38 -1.07 7.36 -19.78
CA GLN A 38 0.06 7.37 -18.84
C GLN A 38 -0.34 6.90 -17.43
N LEU A 39 -1.50 7.34 -16.96
CA LEU A 39 -2.02 6.93 -15.66
C LEU A 39 -2.39 5.44 -15.62
N ALA A 40 -2.92 4.88 -16.72
CA ALA A 40 -3.16 3.45 -16.83
C ALA A 40 -1.85 2.66 -16.77
N GLN A 41 -0.82 3.10 -17.50
CA GLN A 41 0.51 2.47 -17.50
C GLN A 41 1.16 2.48 -16.11
N LEU A 42 1.10 3.61 -15.41
CA LEU A 42 1.60 3.73 -14.03
C LEU A 42 0.86 2.81 -13.07
N ARG A 43 -0.48 2.71 -13.18
CA ARG A 43 -1.27 1.78 -12.35
C ARG A 43 -0.88 0.33 -12.60
N ASP A 44 -0.68 -0.05 -13.86
CA ASP A 44 -0.26 -1.40 -14.21
C ASP A 44 1.18 -1.70 -13.80
N GLN A 45 2.05 -0.69 -13.79
CA GLN A 45 3.40 -0.81 -13.24
C GLN A 45 3.35 -1.06 -11.73
N VAL A 46 2.67 -0.19 -10.96
CA VAL A 46 2.53 -0.34 -9.51
C VAL A 46 1.89 -1.68 -9.15
N ARG A 47 0.90 -2.13 -9.93
CA ARG A 47 0.27 -3.44 -9.72
C ARG A 47 1.25 -4.60 -9.93
N ARG A 48 2.12 -4.52 -10.94
CA ARG A 48 3.16 -5.52 -11.19
C ARG A 48 4.21 -5.52 -10.08
N GLU A 49 4.72 -4.35 -9.72
CA GLU A 49 5.70 -4.20 -8.64
C GLU A 49 5.16 -4.73 -7.30
N ASN A 50 3.91 -4.39 -6.95
CA ASN A 50 3.28 -4.92 -5.73
C ASN A 50 3.12 -6.44 -5.77
N LYS A 51 2.75 -6.99 -6.93
CA LYS A 51 2.61 -8.44 -7.09
C LYS A 51 3.96 -9.14 -6.97
N GLU A 52 5.01 -8.58 -7.57
CA GLU A 52 6.37 -9.11 -7.47
C GLU A 52 6.88 -9.04 -6.04
N ALA A 53 6.67 -7.93 -5.34
CA ALA A 53 7.02 -7.77 -3.93
C ALA A 53 6.24 -8.75 -3.02
N GLU A 54 4.95 -8.97 -3.30
CA GLU A 54 4.14 -9.95 -2.58
C GLU A 54 4.61 -11.39 -2.85
N GLU A 55 4.94 -11.71 -4.10
CA GLU A 55 5.50 -13.01 -4.45
C GLU A 55 6.89 -13.24 -3.83
N GLU A 56 7.74 -12.22 -3.79
CA GLU A 56 9.06 -12.26 -3.17
C GLU A 56 8.96 -12.43 -1.65
N ALA A 57 8.06 -11.68 -0.99
CA ALA A 57 7.75 -11.88 0.41
C ALA A 57 7.23 -13.29 0.68
N ALA A 58 6.32 -13.80 -0.15
CA ALA A 58 5.80 -15.16 -0.04
C ALA A 58 6.87 -16.25 -0.34
N ARG A 59 7.91 -15.95 -1.11
CA ARG A 59 9.05 -16.84 -1.34
C ARG A 59 10.03 -16.77 -0.16
N ALA A 60 10.36 -15.59 0.33
CA ALA A 60 11.15 -15.40 1.53
C ALA A 60 10.52 -16.09 2.75
N ASP A 61 9.18 -16.03 2.86
CA ASP A 61 8.43 -16.75 3.88
C ASP A 61 8.48 -18.27 3.71
N ARG A 62 8.60 -18.79 2.48
CA ARG A 62 8.72 -20.23 2.19
C ARG A 62 10.15 -20.75 2.37
N ASP A 63 11.13 -19.99 1.92
CA ASP A 63 12.53 -20.39 1.80
C ASP A 63 13.39 -19.94 3.00
N GLY A 64 12.89 -19.00 3.81
CA GLY A 64 13.53 -18.57 5.05
C GLY A 64 13.49 -19.62 6.17
N GLU A 65 14.30 -19.42 7.21
CA GLU A 65 14.35 -20.30 8.40
C GLU A 65 12.98 -20.46 9.07
N ASN A 66 12.15 -19.41 9.03
CA ASN A 66 10.79 -19.42 9.58
C ASN A 66 9.79 -20.18 8.70
N GLY A 67 10.03 -20.36 7.41
CA GLY A 67 9.13 -21.10 6.52
C GLY A 67 9.02 -22.57 6.89
N LYS A 68 10.15 -23.19 7.22
CA LYS A 68 10.21 -24.57 7.74
C LYS A 68 9.56 -24.66 9.11
N ALA A 69 9.78 -23.68 9.98
CA ALA A 69 9.15 -23.62 11.30
C ALA A 69 7.63 -23.49 11.20
N ARG A 70 7.11 -22.59 10.36
CA ARG A 70 5.68 -22.40 10.12
C ARG A 70 5.04 -23.63 9.51
N ALA A 71 5.67 -24.24 8.50
CA ALA A 71 5.18 -25.46 7.87
C ALA A 71 5.10 -26.63 8.88
N GLU A 72 6.16 -26.82 9.68
CA GLU A 72 6.18 -27.88 10.68
C GLU A 72 5.20 -27.61 11.83
N LEU A 73 5.09 -26.36 12.30
CA LEU A 73 4.09 -25.99 13.29
C LEU A 73 2.67 -26.22 12.76
N ARG A 74 2.40 -25.83 11.51
CA ARG A 74 1.11 -26.05 10.85
C ARG A 74 0.77 -27.54 10.80
N ARG A 75 1.70 -28.38 10.35
CA ARG A 75 1.55 -29.84 10.35
C ARG A 75 1.21 -30.38 11.74
N ARG A 76 1.89 -29.91 12.79
CA ARG A 76 1.66 -30.33 14.19
C ARG A 76 0.30 -29.86 14.72
N LEU A 77 -0.15 -28.66 14.35
CA LEU A 77 -1.48 -28.13 14.68
C LEU A 77 -2.58 -28.95 14.00
N ASP A 78 -2.44 -29.22 12.71
CA ASP A 78 -3.41 -30.01 11.93
C ASP A 78 -3.48 -31.47 12.44
N ALA A 79 -2.34 -32.03 12.86
CA ALA A 79 -2.26 -33.34 13.53
C ALA A 79 -2.71 -33.33 15.01
N ARG A 80 -3.16 -32.18 15.54
CA ARG A 80 -3.57 -31.97 16.94
C ARG A 80 -2.49 -32.34 17.98
N GLN A 81 -1.22 -32.27 17.60
CA GLN A 81 -0.08 -32.52 18.49
C GLN A 81 0.24 -31.31 19.39
N THR A 82 -0.16 -30.12 18.95
CA THR A 82 -0.06 -28.86 19.69
C THR A 82 -1.26 -27.98 19.35
N ASP A 83 -1.38 -26.85 20.03
CA ASP A 83 -2.39 -25.82 19.78
C ASP A 83 -1.76 -24.43 19.90
N TRP A 84 -2.44 -23.42 19.34
CA TRP A 84 -1.95 -22.04 19.37
C TRP A 84 -1.76 -21.50 20.79
N HIS A 85 -2.58 -21.93 21.74
CA HIS A 85 -2.47 -21.49 23.12
C HIS A 85 -1.16 -21.96 23.75
N ARG A 86 -0.79 -23.24 23.57
CA ARG A 86 0.48 -23.82 24.04
C ARG A 86 1.69 -23.18 23.37
N VAL A 87 1.61 -22.88 22.08
CA VAL A 87 2.68 -22.20 21.33
C VAL A 87 2.92 -20.79 21.90
N MET A 88 1.85 -20.01 22.07
CA MET A 88 1.95 -18.61 22.50
C MET A 88 2.30 -18.46 23.98
N THR A 89 1.84 -19.37 24.84
CA THR A 89 2.19 -19.38 26.28
C THR A 89 3.58 -19.96 26.57
N GLY A 90 4.27 -20.50 25.56
CA GLY A 90 5.59 -21.11 25.72
C GLY A 90 5.58 -22.53 26.28
N GLN A 91 4.41 -23.15 26.44
CA GLN A 91 4.28 -24.54 26.85
C GLN A 91 4.76 -25.52 25.77
N ASP A 92 4.66 -25.14 24.50
CA ASP A 92 5.27 -25.89 23.39
C ASP A 92 6.73 -25.44 23.19
N THR A 93 7.65 -26.30 23.61
CA THR A 93 9.11 -26.08 23.53
C THR A 93 9.73 -26.61 22.25
N HIS A 94 8.93 -27.19 21.35
CA HIS A 94 9.43 -27.67 20.07
C HIS A 94 10.00 -26.50 19.25
N TRP A 95 11.10 -26.75 18.55
CA TRP A 95 11.85 -25.72 17.81
C TRP A 95 10.96 -24.88 16.88
N SER A 96 9.98 -25.50 16.22
CA SER A 96 9.05 -24.82 15.32
C SER A 96 8.12 -23.84 16.04
N ALA A 97 7.64 -24.19 17.25
CA ALA A 97 6.83 -23.30 18.07
C ALA A 97 7.65 -22.15 18.66
N VAL A 98 8.90 -22.43 19.05
CA VAL A 98 9.84 -21.42 19.56
C VAL A 98 10.19 -20.39 18.49
N GLN A 99 10.53 -20.85 17.28
CA GLN A 99 10.88 -19.96 16.16
C GLN A 99 9.68 -19.11 15.71
N VAL A 100 8.50 -19.69 15.54
CA VAL A 100 7.30 -18.94 15.15
C VAL A 100 6.90 -17.92 16.23
N ARG A 101 7.01 -18.27 17.52
CA ARG A 101 6.75 -17.31 18.60
C ARG A 101 7.76 -16.16 18.59
N ALA A 102 9.04 -16.46 18.40
CA ALA A 102 10.09 -15.42 18.34
C ALA A 102 9.89 -14.47 17.15
N GLU A 103 9.40 -14.97 16.02
CA GLU A 103 9.03 -14.18 14.86
C GLU A 103 7.83 -13.26 15.15
N ILE A 104 6.75 -13.80 15.72
CA ILE A 104 5.56 -12.99 16.08
C ILE A 104 5.95 -11.86 17.02
N VAL A 105 6.81 -12.12 18.01
CA VAL A 105 7.32 -11.08 18.93
C VAL A 105 8.06 -9.99 18.15
N LYS A 106 8.98 -10.36 17.25
CA LYS A 106 9.72 -9.39 16.42
C LYS A 106 8.79 -8.54 15.55
N ASP A 107 7.75 -9.13 14.98
CA ASP A 107 6.79 -8.41 14.13
C ASP A 107 5.93 -7.44 14.96
N VAL A 108 5.52 -7.85 16.15
CA VAL A 108 4.82 -6.97 17.11
C VAL A 108 5.73 -5.81 17.52
N ASP A 109 6.99 -6.07 17.86
CA ASP A 109 7.94 -5.02 18.24
C ASP A 109 8.17 -4.02 17.11
N ARG A 110 8.30 -4.50 15.86
CA ARG A 110 8.41 -3.63 14.67
C ARG A 110 7.15 -2.80 14.45
N GLY A 111 5.98 -3.40 14.66
CA GLY A 111 4.68 -2.72 14.58
C GLY A 111 4.56 -1.61 15.62
N VAL A 112 4.94 -1.89 16.87
CA VAL A 112 4.96 -0.90 17.95
C VAL A 112 5.96 0.21 17.66
N ALA A 113 7.16 -0.10 17.17
CA ALA A 113 8.16 0.90 16.80
C ALA A 113 7.65 1.83 15.68
N THR A 114 7.01 1.27 14.66
CA THR A 114 6.38 2.04 13.57
C THR A 114 5.26 2.94 14.11
N ALA A 115 4.39 2.41 14.95
CA ALA A 115 3.30 3.16 15.57
C ALA A 115 3.83 4.31 16.45
N ARG A 116 4.88 4.07 17.23
CA ARG A 116 5.56 5.12 18.02
C ARG A 116 6.18 6.22 17.16
N ALA A 117 6.68 5.88 15.98
CA ALA A 117 7.25 6.87 15.06
C ALA A 117 6.17 7.73 14.38
N GLN A 118 4.98 7.17 14.16
CA GLN A 118 3.87 7.85 13.50
C GLN A 118 2.97 8.64 14.47
N ASP A 119 2.88 8.21 15.73
CA ASP A 119 2.03 8.83 16.76
C ASP A 119 2.83 9.13 18.05
N PRO A 120 3.23 10.40 18.26
CA PRO A 120 3.93 10.83 19.47
C PRO A 120 3.10 10.71 20.76
N VAL A 121 1.77 10.81 20.68
CA VAL A 121 0.88 10.70 21.86
C VAL A 121 0.82 9.24 22.30
N PHE A 122 0.67 8.31 21.35
CA PHE A 122 0.75 6.87 21.63
C PHE A 122 2.11 6.48 22.26
N ALA A 123 3.21 7.07 21.79
CA ALA A 123 4.53 6.82 22.37
C ALA A 123 4.61 7.25 23.85
N GLN A 124 4.08 8.44 24.18
CA GLN A 124 4.04 8.94 25.56
C GLN A 124 3.16 8.07 26.46
N GLU A 125 1.97 7.67 26.01
CA GLU A 125 1.08 6.79 26.79
C GLU A 125 1.73 5.43 27.11
N MET A 126 2.49 4.88 26.16
CA MET A 126 3.20 3.61 26.33
C MET A 126 4.35 3.74 27.33
N ASP A 127 5.13 4.82 27.27
CA ASP A 127 6.22 5.07 28.20
C ASP A 127 5.69 5.29 29.63
N ASP A 128 4.57 6.01 29.78
CA ASP A 128 3.89 6.19 31.07
C ASP A 128 3.38 4.87 31.65
N ARG A 129 2.82 3.98 30.82
CA ARG A 129 2.39 2.65 31.26
C ARG A 129 3.55 1.77 31.70
N LEU A 130 4.68 1.83 31.00
CA LEU A 130 5.89 1.10 31.38
C LEU A 130 6.46 1.63 32.70
N ALA A 131 6.51 2.94 32.88
CA ALA A 131 6.97 3.58 34.13
C ALA A 131 6.11 3.21 35.34
N ARG A 132 4.80 3.01 35.16
CA ARG A 132 3.89 2.56 36.24
C ARG A 132 4.06 1.09 36.61
N ARG A 133 4.48 0.22 35.68
CA ARG A 133 4.72 -1.21 35.96
C ARG A 133 6.04 -1.48 36.69
N GLN A 134 6.98 -0.53 36.65
CA GLN A 134 8.30 -0.66 37.28
C GLN A 134 8.36 -0.08 38.70
N ARG A 135 7.25 0.49 39.20
CA ARG A 135 7.08 0.93 40.60
C ARG A 135 6.28 -0.12 41.37
#